data_AF-A0ABD3L868-F1
#
_entry.id   AF-A0ABD3L868-F1
#
_cell.length_a   1.000
_cell.length_b   1.000
_cell.length_c   1.000
_cell.angle_alpha   90.00
_cell.angle_beta   90.00
_cell.angle_gamma   90.00
#
_symmetry.space_group_name_H-M   'P 1'
#
loop_
_entity.id
_entity.type
_entity.pdbx_description
1 polymer ?
#
loop_
_entity_poly.entity_id
_entity_poly.type
_entity_poly.pdbx_seq_one_letter_code
_entity_poly.pdbx_strand_id
1 'polypeptide(L)'
;MAKKAVVGDEAKSNILYNERTDLERVVSVNLTDVFLRTKHAAQALIPSRRGSIIDVGSFSSGVGWVASLAYTSSKYDIMELKRSVATELGHGFA
;
A
#
# COMPACT_ATOMS: atom_id res chain seq x y z
N MET A 1 5.69 14.48 -5.88
CA MET A 1 5.97 13.41 -6.87
C MET A 1 5.07 12.23 -6.55
N ALA A 2 4.16 11.82 -7.43
CA ALA A 2 3.37 10.61 -7.20
C ALA A 2 2.98 9.93 -8.52
N LYS A 3 3.82 8.99 -8.98
CA LYS A 3 3.40 7.96 -9.95
C LYS A 3 3.22 6.67 -9.18
N LYS A 4 2.00 6.31 -8.77
CA LYS A 4 1.73 5.03 -8.10
C LYS A 4 1.69 3.93 -9.16
N ALA A 5 2.59 2.96 -9.09
CA ALA A 5 2.45 1.76 -9.92
C ALA A 5 1.40 0.88 -9.25
N VAL A 6 0.33 0.57 -9.97
CA VAL A 6 -0.71 -0.33 -9.49
C VAL A 6 -0.86 -1.44 -10.50
N VAL A 7 -0.65 -2.66 -10.03
CA VAL A 7 -0.85 -3.86 -10.83
C VAL A 7 -2.05 -4.61 -10.26
N GLY A 8 -3.01 -4.88 -11.14
CA GLY A 8 -4.10 -5.82 -10.90
C GLY A 8 -3.73 -7.21 -11.36
N ASP A 9 -4.53 -8.17 -10.92
CA ASP A 9 -4.54 -9.56 -11.34
C ASP A 9 -5.97 -9.98 -11.69
N GLU A 10 -6.09 -11.13 -12.35
CA GLU A 10 -7.38 -11.66 -12.79
C GLU A 10 -8.30 -11.90 -11.60
N ALA A 11 -9.54 -11.41 -11.67
CA ALA A 11 -10.52 -11.60 -10.62
C ALA A 11 -11.05 -13.04 -10.63
N LYS A 12 -10.51 -13.88 -9.74
CA LYS A 12 -10.96 -15.26 -9.55
C LYS A 12 -11.94 -15.34 -8.37
N SER A 13 -13.16 -15.81 -8.63
CA SER A 13 -14.28 -15.79 -7.67
C SER A 13 -14.16 -16.80 -6.52
N ASN A 14 -13.24 -17.77 -6.60
CA ASN A 14 -13.01 -18.78 -5.56
C ASN A 14 -11.53 -18.79 -5.14
N ILE A 15 -11.28 -18.81 -3.83
CA ILE A 15 -9.94 -18.90 -3.24
C ILE A 15 -9.12 -20.06 -3.80
N LEU A 16 -9.75 -21.19 -4.14
CA LEU A 16 -9.07 -22.38 -4.65
C LEU A 16 -8.39 -22.16 -6.01
N TYR A 17 -8.80 -21.14 -6.77
CA TYR A 17 -8.19 -20.80 -8.05
C TYR A 17 -7.16 -19.66 -7.94
N ASN A 18 -7.05 -19.04 -6.76
CA ASN A 18 -6.08 -17.99 -6.53
C ASN A 18 -4.71 -18.63 -6.31
N GLU A 19 -3.77 -18.30 -7.19
CA GLU A 19 -2.42 -18.84 -7.10
C GLU A 19 -1.58 -17.97 -6.17
N ARG A 20 -0.68 -18.62 -5.43
CA ARG A 20 0.28 -17.92 -4.57
C ARG A 20 1.11 -16.89 -5.35
N THR A 21 1.47 -17.21 -6.59
CA THR A 21 2.27 -16.35 -7.46
C THR A 21 1.54 -15.07 -7.85
N ASP A 22 0.22 -15.11 -8.02
CA ASP A 22 -0.61 -13.94 -8.30
C ASP A 22 -0.59 -12.99 -7.09
N LEU A 23 -0.76 -13.54 -5.89
CA LEU A 23 -0.69 -12.80 -4.63
C LEU A 23 0.68 -12.15 -4.43
N GLU A 24 1.76 -12.92 -4.56
CA GLU A 24 3.12 -12.45 -4.36
C GLU A 24 3.48 -11.33 -5.35
N ARG A 25 3.07 -11.45 -6.61
CA ARG A 25 3.30 -10.43 -7.63
C ARG A 25 2.58 -9.13 -7.30
N VAL A 26 1.31 -9.20 -6.91
CA VAL A 26 0.50 -8.03 -6.59
C VAL A 26 1.03 -7.33 -5.33
N VAL A 27 1.38 -8.10 -4.30
CA VAL A 27 1.98 -7.57 -3.06
C VAL A 27 3.36 -6.96 -3.36
N SER A 28 4.21 -7.66 -4.11
CA SER A 28 5.56 -7.20 -4.44
C SER A 28 5.56 -5.88 -5.23
N VAL A 29 4.57 -5.63 -6.08
CA VAL A 29 4.49 -4.35 -6.79
C VAL A 29 3.80 -3.29 -5.92
N ASN A 30 2.60 -3.58 -5.43
CA ASN A 30 1.75 -2.56 -4.83
C ASN A 30 2.20 -2.18 -3.40
N LEU A 31 2.60 -3.16 -2.58
CA LEU A 31 2.99 -2.91 -1.20
C LEU A 31 4.44 -2.47 -1.09
N THR A 32 5.36 -3.14 -1.81
CA THR A 32 6.79 -2.80 -1.75
C THR A 32 7.08 -1.41 -2.32
N ASP A 33 6.41 -0.98 -3.40
CA ASP A 33 6.57 0.38 -3.94
C ASP A 33 6.17 1.45 -2.89
N VAL A 34 5.04 1.24 -2.20
CA VAL A 34 4.57 2.16 -1.15
C VAL A 34 5.53 2.16 0.05
N PHE A 35 6.00 0.99 0.47
CA PHE A 35 6.97 0.87 1.57
C PHE A 35 8.26 1.64 1.26
N LEU A 36 8.85 1.43 0.08
CA LEU A 36 10.10 2.09 -0.30
C LEU A 36 9.95 3.61 -0.39
N ARG A 37 8.85 4.10 -0.97
CA ARG A 37 8.56 5.54 -1.03
C ARG A 37 8.37 6.14 0.34
N THR A 38 7.61 5.47 1.19
CA THR A 38 7.36 5.95 2.55
C THR A 38 8.65 6.00 3.34
N LYS A 39 9.50 4.95 3.24
CA LYS A 39 10.84 4.94 3.84
C LYS A 39 11.69 6.11 3.37
N HIS A 40 11.76 6.35 2.05
CA HIS A 40 12.56 7.43 1.50
C HIS A 40 12.04 8.82 1.90
N ALA A 41 10.72 9.01 1.90
CA ALA A 41 10.11 10.25 2.37
C ALA A 41 10.37 10.48 3.86
N ALA A 42 10.23 9.45 4.69
CA ALA A 42 10.51 9.52 6.13
C ALA A 42 11.98 9.91 6.39
N GLN A 43 12.93 9.35 5.65
CA GLN A 43 14.35 9.72 5.77
C GLN A 43 14.62 11.21 5.54
N ALA A 44 13.87 11.87 4.65
CA ALA A 44 13.99 13.31 4.40
C ALA A 44 13.26 14.17 5.44
N LEU A 45 12.12 13.68 5.94
CA LEU A 45 11.25 14.42 6.86
C LEU A 45 11.70 14.34 8.33
N ILE A 46 12.23 13.19 8.77
CA ILE A 46 12.67 12.97 10.15
C ILE A 46 13.74 13.99 10.58
N PRO A 47 14.82 14.25 9.81
CA PRO A 47 15.83 15.25 10.20
C PRO A 47 15.28 16.67 10.24
N SER A 48 14.33 16.98 9.35
CA SER A 48 13.72 18.31 9.23
C SER A 48 12.71 18.60 10.35
N ARG A 49 12.26 17.56 11.09
CA ARG A 49 11.20 17.59 12.13
C ARG A 49 9.94 18.36 11.72
N ARG A 50 9.72 18.52 10.42
CA ARG A 50 8.65 19.30 9.81
C ARG A 50 8.28 18.68 8.48
N GLY A 51 6.97 18.61 8.24
CA GLY A 51 6.38 18.11 7.00
C GLY A 51 5.42 16.95 7.26
N SER A 52 4.73 16.52 6.21
CA SER A 52 3.74 15.46 6.26
C SER A 52 3.89 14.55 5.04
N ILE A 53 3.77 13.24 5.23
CA ILE A 53 3.71 12.27 4.12
C ILE A 53 2.26 12.16 3.69
N ILE A 54 1.90 12.78 2.56
CA ILE A 54 0.59 12.63 1.93
C ILE A 54 0.71 11.59 0.81
N ASP A 55 0.14 10.40 1.02
CA ASP A 55 0.02 9.41 -0.05
C ASP A 55 -1.38 9.48 -0.68
N VAL A 56 -1.44 9.87 -1.95
CA VAL A 56 -2.66 9.92 -2.77
C VAL A 56 -3.03 8.49 -3.17
N GLY A 57 -3.88 7.85 -2.37
CA GLY A 57 -4.44 6.53 -2.65
C GLY A 57 -5.79 6.62 -3.34
N SER A 58 -5.95 5.90 -4.46
CA SER A 58 -7.27 5.68 -5.08
C SER A 58 -8.19 4.88 -4.15
N PHE A 59 -9.31 5.49 -3.74
CA PHE A 59 -10.43 4.91 -2.99
C PHE A 59 -11.25 3.96 -3.87
N SER A 60 -10.69 2.81 -4.21
CA SER A 60 -11.43 1.70 -4.84
C SER A 60 -11.64 0.53 -3.88
N SER A 61 -11.30 0.71 -2.60
CA SER A 61 -11.30 -0.31 -1.55
C SER A 61 -12.68 -0.67 -1.00
N GLY A 62 -13.76 -0.06 -1.51
CA GLY A 62 -15.13 -0.33 -1.07
C GLY A 62 -15.95 -1.24 -1.99
N VAL A 63 -15.45 -1.62 -3.17
CA VAL A 63 -16.25 -2.34 -4.17
C VAL A 63 -15.70 -3.76 -4.32
N GLY A 64 -16.02 -4.62 -3.34
CA GLY A 64 -15.59 -6.01 -3.26
C GLY A 64 -16.17 -6.96 -4.31
N TRP A 65 -16.61 -6.46 -5.47
CA TRP A 65 -17.29 -7.27 -6.49
C TRP A 65 -16.56 -7.34 -7.83
N VAL A 66 -15.51 -6.53 -8.06
CA VAL A 66 -14.88 -6.42 -9.39
C VAL A 66 -13.36 -6.65 -9.38
N ALA A 67 -12.73 -6.73 -8.20
CA ALA A 67 -11.28 -6.87 -8.09
C ALA A 67 -10.87 -8.18 -7.42
N SER A 68 -9.73 -8.74 -7.84
CA SER A 68 -9.17 -9.96 -7.26
C SER A 68 -8.92 -9.87 -5.76
N LEU A 69 -8.89 -11.03 -5.09
CA LEU A 69 -8.55 -11.17 -3.68
C LEU A 69 -7.15 -10.63 -3.38
N ALA A 70 -6.16 -10.94 -4.24
CA ALA A 70 -4.79 -10.45 -4.08
C ALA A 70 -4.72 -8.92 -4.14
N TYR A 71 -5.40 -8.33 -5.13
CA TYR A 71 -5.51 -6.88 -5.24
C TYR A 71 -6.17 -6.26 -4.01
N THR A 72 -7.28 -6.82 -3.56
CA THR A 72 -8.01 -6.34 -2.38
C THR A 72 -7.14 -6.43 -1.12
N SER A 73 -6.48 -7.57 -0.88
CA SER A 73 -5.54 -7.73 0.24
C SER A 73 -4.45 -6.67 0.21
N SER A 74 -3.80 -6.45 -0.94
CA SER A 74 -2.73 -5.46 -1.06
C SER A 74 -3.18 -4.03 -0.73
N LYS A 75 -4.46 -3.69 -0.98
CA LYS A 75 -5.03 -2.38 -0.60
C LYS A 75 -5.19 -2.24 0.92
N TYR A 76 -5.67 -3.29 1.59
CA TYR A 76 -5.76 -3.32 3.04
C TYR A 76 -4.36 -3.26 3.68
N ASP A 77 -3.40 -4.00 3.14
CA ASP A 77 -2.01 -3.99 3.63
C ASP A 77 -1.38 -2.59 3.50
N ILE A 78 -1.64 -1.88 2.39
CA ILE A 78 -1.20 -0.49 2.22
C ILE A 78 -1.83 0.44 3.28
N MET A 79 -3.11 0.25 3.58
CA MET A 79 -3.79 1.07 4.61
C MET A 79 -3.18 0.82 5.99
N GLU A 80 -2.93 -0.43 6.34
CA GLU A 80 -2.34 -0.79 7.63
C GLU A 80 -0.87 -0.36 7.74
N LEU A 81 -0.10 -0.49 6.66
CA LEU A 81 1.27 0.05 6.60
C LEU A 81 1.29 1.56 6.90
N LYS A 82 0.38 2.33 6.28
CA LYS A 82 0.27 3.77 6.54
C LYS A 82 -0.07 4.08 7.98
N ARG A 83 -1.02 3.33 8.57
CA ARG A 83 -1.39 3.50 9.97
C ARG A 83 -0.21 3.19 10.88
N SER A 84 0.52 2.11 10.63
CA SER A 84 1.70 1.72 11.39
C SER A 84 2.79 2.80 11.32
N VAL A 85 3.10 3.30 10.12
CA VAL A 85 4.08 4.40 9.93
C VAL A 85 3.59 5.70 10.57
N ALA A 86 2.30 6.03 10.47
CA ALA A 86 1.75 7.22 11.12
C ALA A 86 1.86 7.14 12.65
N THR A 87 1.66 5.96 13.23
CA THR A 87 1.90 5.74 14.66
C THR A 87 3.38 5.86 15.00
N GLU A 88 4.28 5.26 14.22
CA GLU A 88 5.73 5.35 14.45
C GLU A 88 6.24 6.80 14.36
N LEU A 89 5.85 7.53 13.31
CA LEU A 89 6.26 8.92 13.10
C LEU A 89 5.50 9.91 13.99
N GLY A 90 4.25 9.63 14.36
CA GLY A 90 3.46 10.48 15.26
C GLY A 90 4.08 10.63 16.65
N HIS A 91 4.87 9.66 17.10
CA HIS A 91 5.67 9.77 18.33
C HIS A 91 6.99 10.56 18.14
N GLY A 92 7.43 10.80 16.89
CA GLY A 92 8.66 11.54 16.56
C GLY A 92 8.45 12.99 16.09
N PHE A 93 7.21 13.35 15.74
CA PHE A 93 6.81 14.71 15.30
C PHE A 93 5.92 15.45 16.32
N ALA A 94 5.85 14.99 17.58
CA ALA A 94 5.35 15.80 18.69
C ALA A 94 6.40 16.83 19.14
#